data_AF-A0A6C0JQ19-F1
#
_entry.id   AF-A0A6C0JQ19-F1
#
_cell.length_a   1.000
_cell.length_b   1.000
_cell.length_c   1.000
_cell.angle_alpha   90.00
_cell.angle_beta   90.00
_cell.angle_gamma   90.00
#
_symmetry.space_group_name_H-M   'P 1'
#
loop_
_entity.id
_entity.type
_entity.pdbx_description
1 polymer ?
#
loop_
_entity_poly.entity_id
_entity_poly.type
_entity_poly.pdbx_seq_one_letter_code
_entity_poly.pdbx_strand_id
1 'polypeptide(L)' 'MKEKDVNMLMGINDSNNLKLIENGYTKAYQILGMLLLFNKNKNLFVEWLESMNINPFDAKKCYQCLIDWCDQHL' A
#
# COMPACT_ATOMS: atom_id res chain seq x y z
N MET A 1 -1.84 11.79 -3.92
CA MET A 1 -2.57 10.51 -4.12
C MET A 1 -4.01 10.71 -4.59
N LYS A 2 -4.82 11.65 -4.08
CA LYS A 2 -6.20 11.95 -4.58
C LYS A 2 -7.02 10.66 -4.84
N GLU A 3 -7.92 10.64 -5.81
CA GLU A 3 -8.81 9.52 -6.16
C GLU A 3 -8.17 8.43 -7.02
N LYS A 4 -6.83 8.32 -7.04
CA LYS A 4 -6.15 7.27 -7.80
C LYS A 4 -6.53 5.90 -7.27
N ASP A 5 -6.76 4.96 -8.17
CA ASP A 5 -7.02 3.56 -7.83
C ASP A 5 -5.79 2.89 -7.21
N VAL A 6 -6.02 1.84 -6.43
CA VAL A 6 -4.96 1.18 -5.66
C VAL A 6 -3.91 0.50 -6.54
N ASN A 7 -4.28 0.06 -7.75
CA ASN A 7 -3.36 -0.49 -8.74
C ASN A 7 -2.34 0.53 -9.30
N MET A 8 -2.53 1.82 -9.05
CA MET A 8 -1.56 2.86 -9.42
C MET A 8 -0.35 2.89 -8.47
N LEU A 9 -0.37 2.12 -7.39
CA LEU A 9 0.75 1.98 -6.46
C LEU A 9 1.79 0.99 -6.99
N MET A 10 3.06 1.36 -6.90
CA MET A 10 4.15 0.45 -7.23
C MET A 10 4.10 -0.78 -6.33
N GLY A 11 4.27 -1.98 -6.91
CA GLY A 11 4.14 -3.26 -6.18
C GLY A 11 2.71 -3.82 -6.18
N ILE A 12 1.71 -3.08 -6.66
CA ILE A 12 0.34 -3.59 -6.81
C ILE A 12 0.12 -4.02 -8.27
N ASN A 13 0.34 -5.31 -8.55
CA ASN A 13 -0.05 -5.94 -9.81
C ASN A 13 -1.55 -6.33 -9.81
N ASP A 14 -2.08 -6.84 -10.92
CA ASP A 14 -3.50 -7.20 -11.04
C ASP A 14 -3.97 -8.21 -9.98
N SER A 15 -3.12 -9.18 -9.62
CA SER A 15 -3.42 -10.16 -8.57
C SER A 15 -3.49 -9.52 -7.18
N ASN A 16 -2.53 -8.64 -6.85
CA ASN A 16 -2.51 -7.90 -5.59
C ASN A 16 -3.66 -6.89 -5.52
N ASN A 17 -4.02 -6.29 -6.66
CA ASN A 17 -5.15 -5.37 -6.77
C ASN A 17 -6.47 -6.05 -6.40
N LEU A 18 -6.72 -7.26 -6.93
CA LEU A 18 -7.91 -8.04 -6.58
C LEU A 18 -7.99 -8.32 -5.08
N LYS A 19 -6.87 -8.76 -4.47
CA LYS A 19 -6.81 -9.01 -3.01
C LYS A 19 -7.12 -7.76 -2.20
N LEU A 20 -6.60 -6.60 -2.61
CA LEU A 20 -6.86 -5.33 -1.93
C LEU A 20 -8.33 -4.91 -2.07
N ILE A 21 -8.91 -5.07 -3.26
CA ILE A 21 -10.33 -4.77 -3.51
C ILE A 21 -11.24 -5.69 -2.69
N GLU A 22 -10.95 -6.99 -2.61
CA GLU A 22 -11.68 -7.95 -1.76
C GLU A 22 -11.64 -7.58 -0.28
N ASN A 23 -10.56 -6.93 0.16
CA ASN A 23 -10.40 -6.39 1.51
C ASN A 23 -10.96 -4.96 1.69
N GLY A 24 -11.62 -4.39 0.66
CA GLY A 24 -12.26 -3.06 0.72
C GLY A 24 -11.34 -1.87 0.38
N TYR A 25 -10.11 -2.14 -0.07
CA TYR A 25 -9.15 -1.11 -0.49
C TYR A 25 -9.18 -0.94 -2.01
N THR A 26 -9.91 0.06 -2.47
CA THR A 26 -10.08 0.38 -3.90
C THR A 26 -9.22 1.57 -4.33
N LYS A 27 -8.85 2.45 -3.39
CA LYS A 27 -8.14 3.70 -3.65
C LYS A 27 -6.78 3.77 -2.97
N ALA A 28 -5.83 4.39 -3.64
CA ALA A 28 -4.46 4.56 -3.17
C ALA A 28 -4.37 5.31 -1.83
N TYR A 29 -5.27 6.28 -1.58
CA TYR A 29 -5.29 7.00 -0.31
C TYR A 29 -5.68 6.12 0.88
N GLN A 30 -6.41 5.02 0.66
CA GLN A 30 -6.78 4.10 1.75
C GLN A 30 -5.54 3.33 2.24
N ILE A 31 -4.67 2.90 1.31
CA ILE A 31 -3.40 2.27 1.65
C ILE A 31 -2.45 3.25 2.34
N LEU A 32 -2.39 4.50 1.86
CA LEU A 32 -1.68 5.58 2.54
C LEU A 32 -2.19 5.77 3.98
N GLY A 33 -3.51 5.77 4.17
CA GLY A 33 -4.12 5.88 5.50
C GLY A 33 -3.64 4.78 6.45
N MET A 34 -3.56 3.53 5.97
CA MET A 34 -3.02 2.41 6.75
C MET A 34 -1.55 2.60 7.10
N LEU A 35 -0.71 3.06 6.16
CA LEU A 35 0.69 3.38 6.44
C LEU A 35 0.82 4.43 7.55
N LEU A 36 0.00 5.48 7.51
CA LEU A 36 0.01 6.54 8.52
C LEU A 36 -0.50 6.04 9.87
N LEU A 37 -1.50 5.16 9.90
CA LEU A 37 -1.98 4.52 11.13
C LEU A 37 -0.87 3.71 11.82
N PHE A 38 0.00 3.07 11.05
CA PHE A 38 1.18 2.39 11.56
C PHE A 38 2.36 3.32 11.87
N ASN A 39 2.16 4.64 11.94
CA ASN A 39 3.22 5.63 12.14
C ASN A 39 4.38 5.47 11.14
N LYS A 40 4.06 5.15 9.88
CA LYS A 40 5.03 4.87 8.81
C LYS A 40 6.00 3.71 9.15
N ASN A 41 5.66 2.83 10.08
CA ASN A 41 6.51 1.70 10.44
C ASN A 41 6.54 0.66 9.31
N LYS A 42 7.74 0.44 8.75
CA LYS A 42 7.97 -0.49 7.64
C LYS A 42 7.52 -1.91 7.94
N ASN A 43 7.88 -2.44 9.11
CA ASN A 43 7.65 -3.86 9.41
C ASN A 43 6.15 -4.11 9.58
N LEU A 44 5.46 -3.28 10.37
CA LEU A 44 4.01 -3.40 10.56
C LEU A 44 3.25 -3.26 9.25
N PHE A 45 3.64 -2.32 8.39
CA PHE A 45 2.99 -2.12 7.10
C PHE A 45 3.21 -3.31 6.15
N VAL A 46 4.43 -3.84 6.08
CA VAL A 46 4.76 -5.00 5.24
C VAL A 46 4.05 -6.26 5.74
N GLU A 47 4.08 -6.53 7.05
CA GLU A 47 3.36 -7.64 7.68
C GLU A 47 1.84 -7.55 7.44
N TRP A 48 1.28 -6.34 7.46
CA TRP A 48 -0.13 -6.11 7.15
C TRP A 48 -0.46 -6.46 5.70
N LEU A 49 0.34 -6.06 4.71
CA LEU A 49 0.13 -6.48 3.31
C LEU A 49 0.33 -7.99 3.14
N GLU A 50 1.31 -8.58 3.83
CA GLU A 50 1.54 -10.03 3.83
C GLU A 50 0.34 -10.81 4.40
N SER A 51 -0.37 -10.26 5.40
CA SER A 51 -1.62 -10.84 5.93
C SER A 51 -2.74 -10.91 4.88
N MET A 52 -2.67 -10.09 3.83
CA MET A 52 -3.55 -10.12 2.66
C MET A 52 -2.97 -10.98 1.52
N ASN A 53 -1.98 -11.83 1.83
CA ASN A 53 -1.31 -12.72 0.88
C ASN A 53 -0.60 -11.96 -0.27
N ILE A 54 -0.13 -10.74 -0.02
CA ILE A 54 0.75 -9.99 -0.92
C ILE A 54 2.19 -10.36 -0.57
N ASN A 55 3.01 -10.68 -1.58
CA ASN A 55 4.36 -11.14 -1.31
C ASN A 55 5.24 -10.01 -0.71
N PRO A 56 6.25 -10.37 0.11
CA PRO A 56 7.10 -9.39 0.80
C PRO A 56 7.83 -8.41 -0.13
N PHE A 57 8.17 -8.83 -1.35
CA PHE A 57 8.90 -8.00 -2.30
C PHE A 57 8.02 -6.87 -2.85
N ASP A 58 6.79 -7.20 -3.24
CA ASP A 58 5.78 -6.25 -3.69
C ASP A 58 5.33 -5.32 -2.55
N ALA A 59 5.14 -5.86 -1.34
CA ALA A 59 4.82 -5.08 -0.15
C ALA A 59 5.89 -4.02 0.16
N LYS A 60 7.18 -4.39 0.06
CA LYS A 60 8.31 -3.45 0.26
C LYS A 60 8.37 -2.37 -0.81
N LYS A 61 8.04 -2.70 -2.07
CA LYS A 61 7.95 -1.70 -3.16
C LYS A 61 6.81 -0.71 -2.91
N CYS A 62 5.65 -1.21 -2.49
CA CYS A 62 4.50 -0.38 -2.13
C CYS A 62 4.86 0.55 -0.98
N TYR A 63 5.48 0.03 0.09
CA TYR A 63 5.98 0.83 1.19
C TYR A 63 6.92 1.95 0.71
N GLN A 64 7.93 1.62 -0.10
CA GLN A 64 8.90 2.61 -0.56
C GLN A 64 8.23 3.72 -1.38
N CYS A 65 7.35 3.35 -2.31
CA CYS A 65 6.58 4.30 -3.12
C CYS A 65 5.74 5.26 -2.25
N LEU A 66 5.14 4.76 -1.18
CA LEU A 66 4.34 5.56 -0.27
C LEU A 66 5.18 6.49 0.61
N ILE A 67 6.32 6.02 1.11
CA ILE A 67 7.25 6.85 1.88
C ILE A 67 7.82 7.96 1.02
N ASP A 68 8.28 7.65 -0.19
CA ASP A 68 8.78 8.66 -1.13
C ASP A 68 7.71 9.72 -1.43
N TRP A 69 6.44 9.28 -1.56
CA TRP A 69 5.32 10.20 -1.71
C TRP A 69 5.08 11.05 -0.46
N CYS A 70 5.17 10.47 0.74
CA CYS A 70 5.05 11.23 1.98
C CYS A 70 6.13 12.30 2.07
N ASP A 71 7.40 11.96 1.81
CA ASP A 71 8.52 12.90 1.94
C ASP A 71 8.41 14.10 0.99
N GLN A 72 7.66 13.97 -0.11
CA GLN A 72 7.43 15.04 -1.08
C GLN A 72 6.16 15.87 -0.85
N HIS A 73 5.20 15.36 -0.07
CA HIS A 73 3.83 15.89 -0.06
C HIS A 73 3.17 15.98 1.32
N LEU A 74 3.80 15.48 2.38
CA LEU A 74 3.34 15.51 3.78
C LEU A 74 4.41 16.15 4.67
#